data_AF-A0A9Q7BIY0-F1
#
_entry.id   AF-A0A9Q7BIY0-F1
#
_cell.length_a   1.000
_cell.length_b   1.000
_cell.length_c   1.000
_cell.angle_alpha   90.00
_cell.angle_beta   90.00
_cell.angle_gamma   90.00
#
_symmetry.space_group_name_H-M   'P 1'
#
loop_
_entity.id
_entity.type
_entity.pdbx_description
1 polymer ?
#
loop_
_entity_poly.entity_id
_entity_poly.type
_entity_poly.pdbx_seq_one_letter_code
_entity_poly.pdbx_strand_id
1 'polypeptide(L)' 'MSESEALQEEVTFLVDEIRSLRARIGGDGNAVQQHKLKMLLRLQSRCAKSLDALAKRAAA' A
#
# COMPACT_ATOMS: atom_id res chain seq x y z
N MET A 1 -13.64 -6.28 13.52
CA MET A 1 -12.60 -5.51 12.83
C MET A 1 -13.23 -4.23 12.31
N SER A 2 -12.73 -3.09 12.78
CA SER A 2 -13.10 -1.75 12.32
C SER A 2 -12.54 -1.48 10.93
N GLU A 3 -13.11 -0.48 10.25
CA GLU A 3 -12.60 -0.03 8.94
C GLU A 3 -11.14 0.45 9.02
N SER A 4 -10.76 1.10 10.13
CA SER A 4 -9.37 1.52 10.37
C SER A 4 -8.43 0.34 10.54
N GLU A 5 -8.83 -0.71 11.26
CA GLU A 5 -8.02 -1.93 11.42
C GLU A 5 -7.83 -2.64 10.09
N ALA A 6 -8.88 -2.75 9.27
CA ALA A 6 -8.79 -3.34 7.94
C ALA A 6 -7.84 -2.55 7.02
N LEU A 7 -7.94 -1.22 6.99
CA LEU A 7 -7.04 -0.37 6.21
C LEU A 7 -5.58 -0.44 6.70
N GLN A 8 -5.37 -0.57 8.02
CA GLN A 8 -4.03 -0.76 8.59
C GLN A 8 -3.41 -2.09 8.13
N GLU A 9 -4.20 -3.16 8.10
CA GLU A 9 -3.78 -4.47 7.60
C GLU A 9 -3.45 -4.40 6.10
N GLU A 10 -4.32 -3.77 5.29
CA GLU A 10 -4.07 -3.55 3.86
C GLU A 10 -2.78 -2.77 3.60
N VAL A 11 -2.53 -1.68 4.35
CA VAL A 11 -1.29 -0.90 4.23
C VAL A 11 -0.08 -1.77 4.55
N THR A 12 -0.14 -2.56 5.62
CA THR A 12 0.96 -3.45 6.04
C THR A 12 1.25 -4.49 4.97
N PHE A 13 0.22 -5.17 4.48
CA PHE A 13 0.33 -6.14 3.38
C PHE A 13 0.97 -5.52 2.13
N LEU A 14 0.51 -4.32 1.73
CA LEU A 14 1.03 -3.64 0.54
C LEU A 14 2.49 -3.23 0.71
N VAL A 15 2.91 -2.79 1.91
CA VAL A 15 4.31 -2.48 2.20
C VAL A 15 5.20 -3.71 2.02
N ASP A 16 4.79 -4.87 2.52
CA ASP A 16 5.56 -6.10 2.41
C ASP A 16 5.63 -6.63 0.97
N GLU A 17 4.53 -6.55 0.21
CA GLU A 17 4.53 -6.95 -1.20
C GLU A 17 5.36 -6.00 -2.06
N ILE A 18 5.35 -4.70 -1.76
CA ILE A 18 6.24 -3.71 -2.42
C ILE A 18 7.70 -4.04 -2.11
N ARG A 19 8.04 -4.28 -0.84
CA ARG A 19 9.40 -4.63 -0.41
C ARG A 19 9.87 -5.90 -1.12
N SER A 20 9.04 -6.94 -1.12
CA SER A 20 9.33 -8.23 -1.75
C SER A 20 9.49 -8.09 -3.27
N LEU A 21 8.61 -7.33 -3.92
CA LEU A 21 8.72 -7.08 -5.36
C LEU A 21 9.99 -6.29 -5.70
N ARG A 22 10.30 -5.23 -4.95
CA ARG A 22 11.54 -4.46 -5.14
C ARG A 22 12.79 -5.34 -4.98
N ALA A 23 12.83 -6.17 -3.95
CA ALA A 23 13.93 -7.11 -3.73
C ALA A 23 14.09 -8.11 -4.89
N ARG A 24 12.98 -8.63 -5.43
CA ARG A 24 13.00 -9.56 -6.57
C ARG A 24 13.46 -8.90 -7.88
N ILE A 25 13.16 -7.62 -8.09
CA ILE A 25 13.40 -6.97 -9.39
C ILE A 25 14.67 -6.14 -9.44
N GLY A 26 15.28 -5.81 -8.29
CA GLY A 26 16.61 -5.19 -8.20
C GLY A 26 16.77 -3.80 -8.85
N GLY A 27 15.72 -3.21 -9.41
CA GLY A 27 15.78 -1.96 -10.20
C GLY A 27 15.49 -2.18 -11.69
N ASP A 28 15.86 -3.34 -12.23
CA ASP A 28 15.76 -3.69 -13.66
C ASP A 28 14.59 -4.64 -13.97
N GLY A 29 13.52 -4.56 -13.19
CA GLY A 29 12.30 -5.33 -13.44
C GLY A 29 11.74 -5.07 -14.84
N ASN A 30 11.18 -6.11 -15.46
CA ASN A 30 10.51 -5.99 -16.75
C ASN A 30 9.28 -5.07 -16.68
N ALA A 31 8.73 -4.69 -17.85
CA ALA A 31 7.61 -3.76 -17.92
C ALA A 31 6.40 -4.17 -17.06
N VAL A 32 6.10 -5.47 -16.99
CA VAL A 32 5.00 -6.02 -16.17
C VAL A 32 5.29 -5.85 -14.68
N GLN A 33 6.52 -6.14 -14.24
CA GLN A 33 6.95 -5.99 -12.86
C GLN A 33 6.95 -4.52 -12.43
N GLN A 34 7.44 -3.62 -13.29
CA GLN A 34 7.40 -2.17 -13.04
C GLN A 34 5.97 -1.64 -12.96
N HIS A 35 5.09 -2.13 -13.84
CA HIS A 35 3.67 -1.79 -13.78
C HIS A 35 3.02 -2.30 -12.48
N LYS A 36 3.29 -3.55 -12.08
CA LYS A 36 2.83 -4.10 -10.80
C LYS A 36 3.30 -3.26 -9.62
N LEU A 37 4.57 -2.85 -9.60
CA LEU A 37 5.12 -1.98 -8.55
C LEU A 37 4.38 -0.63 -8.47
N LYS A 38 4.16 0.02 -9.62
CA LYS A 38 3.39 1.28 -9.69
C LYS A 38 1.96 1.10 -9.15
N MET A 39 1.32 0.00 -9.48
CA MET A 39 -0.02 -0.33 -8.99
C MET A 39 -0.07 -0.51 -7.48
N LEU A 40 0.87 -1.26 -6.92
CA LEU A 40 0.98 -1.48 -5.48
C LEU A 40 1.22 -0.17 -4.71
N LEU A 41 2.15 0.67 -5.19
CA LEU A 41 2.41 1.99 -4.60
C LEU A 41 1.16 2.89 -4.63
N ARG A 42 0.40 2.86 -5.72
CA ARG A 42 -0.85 3.63 -5.84
C ARG A 42 -1.91 3.14 -4.85
N LEU A 43 -2.06 1.83 -4.69
CA LEU A 43 -2.99 1.26 -3.71
C LEU A 43 -2.57 1.62 -2.29
N GLN A 44 -1.28 1.48 -1.95
CA GLN A 44 -0.76 1.81 -0.63
C GLN A 44 -1.02 3.28 -0.27
N SER A 45 -0.81 4.20 -1.23
CA SER A 45 -1.14 5.61 -1.05
C SER A 45 -2.64 5.86 -0.83
N ARG A 46 -3.52 5.12 -1.53
CA ARG A 46 -4.97 5.23 -1.34
C ARG A 46 -5.39 4.75 0.04
N CYS A 47 -4.95 3.58 0.48
CA CYS A 47 -5.28 3.05 1.80
C CYS A 47 -4.78 3.99 2.90
N ALA A 48 -3.55 4.52 2.79
CA ALA A 48 -3.01 5.48 3.75
C ALA A 48 -3.81 6.78 3.83
N LYS A 49 -4.27 7.32 2.68
CA LYS A 49 -5.14 8.51 2.65
C LYS A 49 -6.51 8.25 3.27
N SER A 50 -7.10 7.08 3.01
CA SER A 50 -8.37 6.70 3.63
C SER A 50 -8.24 6.55 5.14
N LEU A 51 -7.15 5.93 5.61
CA LEU A 51 -6.85 5.78 7.03
C LEU A 51 -6.69 7.14 7.74
N ASP A 52 -5.93 8.07 7.14
CA ASP A 52 -5.79 9.43 7.65
C ASP A 52 -7.13 10.18 7.71
N ALA A 53 -7.98 10.01 6.69
CA ALA A 53 -9.32 10.60 6.69
C ALA A 53 -10.22 10.04 7.81
N LEU A 54 -10.14 8.74 8.09
CA LEU A 54 -10.86 8.11 9.20
C LEU A 54 -10.35 8.61 10.54
N ALA A 55 -9.04 8.72 10.73
CA ALA A 55 -8.45 9.24 11.96
C ALA A 55 -8.91 10.67 12.24
N LYS A 56 -8.98 11.53 11.20
CA LYS A 56 -9.48 12.91 11.32
C LYS A 56 -10.96 12.97 11.70
N ARG A 57 -11.78 12.04 11.20
CA ARG A 57 -13.21 11.95 11.56
C ARG A 57 -13.42 11.46 12.99
N ALA A 58 -12.57 10.57 13.48
CA ALA A 58 -12.66 10.07 14.85
C ALA A 58 -12.21 11.10 15.90
N ALA A 59 -11.42 12.10 15.49
CA ALA A 59 -10.93 13.18 16.35
C ALA A 59 -11.82 14.45 16.33
N ALA A 60 -12.87 14.47 15.51
CA ALA A 60 -13.83 15.56 15.38
C ALA A 60 -15.10 15.26 16.18
#